data_AF-A0A554QF12-F1
#
_entry.id   AF-A0A554QF12-F1
#
_cell.length_a   1.000
_cell.length_b   1.000
_cell.length_c   1.000
_cell.angle_alpha   90.00
_cell.angle_beta   90.00
_cell.angle_gamma   90.00
#
_symmetry.space_group_name_H-M   'P 1'
#
loop_
_entity.id
_entity.type
_entity.pdbx_description
1 polymer ?
#
loop_
_entity_poly.entity_id
_entity_poly.type
_entity_poly.pdbx_seq_one_letter_code
_entity_poly.pdbx_strand_id
1 'polypeptide(L)'
;MGTDLLLAELEDRNRPLPEIILDLSTGALPSSASTGLPSQRWMWMADLLTHPHWGLASVVDGLGHTCAPVARLCRLTANAIHPLNLRELWAAELLPTTETRALHSPNDTGHWEVSTCVLELITDGLDHCDGLDVSGVETVTAAFTAIITALDAAAARTIITAATTHWANSAPAEIPKALVRLGVAS
;
A
#
# COMPACT_ATOMS: atom_id res chain seq x y z
N MET A 1 9.31 -12.93 8.39
CA MET A 1 8.90 -12.79 9.81
C MET A 1 7.89 -11.66 10.05
N GLY A 2 7.87 -10.57 9.27
CA GLY A 2 6.94 -9.44 9.53
C GLY A 2 5.48 -9.72 9.17
N THR A 3 5.19 -10.10 7.91
CA THR A 3 3.80 -10.26 7.43
C THR A 3 3.01 -11.35 8.15
N ASP A 4 3.69 -12.35 8.70
CA ASP A 4 3.05 -13.45 9.47
C ASP A 4 2.35 -12.95 10.74
N LEU A 5 2.88 -11.89 11.37
CA LEU A 5 2.28 -11.28 12.56
C LEU A 5 0.99 -10.51 12.23
N LEU A 6 1.01 -9.69 11.17
CA LEU A 6 -0.17 -8.97 10.73
C LEU A 6 -1.29 -9.94 10.31
N LEU A 7 -0.95 -11.02 9.60
CA LEU A 7 -1.93 -12.05 9.23
C LEU A 7 -2.55 -12.73 10.46
N ALA A 8 -1.74 -13.06 11.47
CA ALA A 8 -2.25 -13.66 12.70
C ALA A 8 -3.26 -12.74 13.42
N GLU A 9 -2.98 -11.44 13.52
CA GLU A 9 -3.90 -10.45 14.10
C GLU A 9 -5.18 -10.29 13.25
N LEU A 10 -5.06 -10.35 11.93
CA LEU A 10 -6.22 -10.32 11.02
C LEU A 10 -7.06 -11.59 11.10
N GLU A 11 -6.48 -12.73 11.46
CA GLU A 11 -7.20 -13.99 11.68
C GLU A 11 -7.92 -14.04 13.04
N ASP A 12 -7.45 -13.30 14.05
CA ASP A 12 -8.16 -13.15 15.32
C ASP A 12 -9.42 -12.28 15.15
N ARG A 13 -10.57 -12.94 15.10
CA ARG A 13 -11.88 -12.30 14.97
C ARG A 13 -12.27 -11.44 16.18
N ASN A 14 -11.62 -11.62 17.33
CA ASN A 14 -11.89 -10.84 18.54
C ASN A 14 -11.11 -9.52 18.56
N ARG A 15 -10.04 -9.40 17.77
CA ARG A 15 -9.21 -8.19 17.70
C ARG A 15 -9.89 -7.15 16.79
N PRO A 16 -10.30 -5.96 17.27
CA PRO A 16 -10.96 -4.96 16.42
C PRO A 16 -10.05 -4.47 15.29
N LEU A 17 -10.56 -4.38 14.05
CA LEU A 17 -9.79 -3.87 12.91
C LEU A 17 -9.19 -2.46 13.14
N PRO A 18 -9.89 -1.50 13.78
CA PRO A 18 -9.29 -0.19 14.07
C PRO A 18 -8.06 -0.27 14.99
N GLU A 19 -8.01 -1.23 15.93
CA GLU A 19 -6.84 -1.43 16.78
C GLU A 19 -5.66 -1.98 15.97
N ILE A 20 -5.91 -2.92 15.05
CA ILE A 20 -4.89 -3.45 14.13
C ILE A 20 -4.30 -2.32 13.27
N ILE A 21 -5.16 -1.43 12.74
CA ILE A 21 -4.70 -0.27 11.94
C ILE A 21 -3.91 0.71 12.81
N LEU A 22 -4.30 0.94 14.05
CA LEU A 22 -3.54 1.79 14.98
C LEU A 22 -2.15 1.19 15.26
N ASP A 23 -2.07 -0.12 15.47
CA ASP A 23 -0.80 -0.80 15.70
C ASP A 23 0.09 -0.76 14.44
N LEU A 24 -0.50 -0.81 13.24
CA LEU A 24 0.24 -0.59 11.98
C LEU A 24 0.80 0.83 11.89
N SER A 25 -0.02 1.85 12.16
CA SER A 25 0.39 3.26 12.02
C SER A 25 1.44 3.68 13.05
N THR A 26 1.43 3.05 14.23
CA THR A 26 2.42 3.28 15.29
C THR A 26 3.68 2.41 15.14
N GLY A 27 3.70 1.48 14.20
CA GLY A 27 4.79 0.54 13.98
C GLY A 27 4.87 -0.61 14.99
N ALA A 28 3.84 -0.78 15.84
CA ALA A 28 3.69 -1.94 16.72
C ALA A 28 3.42 -3.23 15.91
N LEU A 29 2.77 -3.10 14.74
CA LEU A 29 2.67 -4.15 13.73
C LEU A 29 3.40 -3.76 12.44
N PRO A 30 4.04 -4.72 11.76
CA PRO A 30 4.69 -4.48 10.49
C PRO A 30 3.66 -4.29 9.36
N SER A 31 3.91 -3.32 8.47
CA SER A 31 3.10 -3.09 7.28
C SER A 31 3.57 -3.93 6.10
N SER A 32 2.64 -4.39 5.27
CA SER A 32 2.96 -4.99 3.96
C SER A 32 3.79 -4.06 3.08
N ALA A 33 3.68 -2.74 3.26
CA ALA A 33 4.49 -1.75 2.54
C ALA A 33 5.86 -1.47 3.16
N SER A 34 6.16 -1.93 4.39
CA SER A 34 7.44 -1.59 5.06
C SER A 34 8.49 -2.70 4.97
N THR A 35 8.20 -3.78 4.23
CA THR A 35 9.09 -4.94 4.09
C THR A 35 9.29 -5.31 2.62
N GLY A 36 10.25 -6.21 2.31
CA GLY A 36 10.47 -6.70 0.95
C GLY A 36 11.27 -5.75 0.03
N LEU A 37 11.38 -6.11 -1.26
CA LEU A 37 12.11 -5.30 -2.23
C LEU A 37 11.27 -4.08 -2.64
N PRO A 38 11.88 -2.89 -2.85
CA PRO A 38 11.16 -1.69 -3.28
C PRO A 38 10.23 -1.90 -4.49
N SER A 39 10.68 -2.63 -5.52
CA SER A 39 9.86 -2.93 -6.70
C SER A 39 8.60 -3.72 -6.37
N GLN A 40 8.70 -4.68 -5.45
CA GLN A 40 7.54 -5.48 -5.02
C GLN A 40 6.56 -4.65 -4.22
N ARG A 41 7.06 -3.76 -3.36
CA ARG A 41 6.21 -2.83 -2.59
C ARG A 41 5.38 -1.95 -3.51
N TRP A 42 6.03 -1.35 -4.50
CA TRP A 42 5.35 -0.53 -5.50
C TRP A 42 4.32 -1.33 -6.32
N MET A 43 4.65 -2.57 -6.72
CA MET A 43 3.67 -3.43 -7.40
C MET A 43 2.46 -3.73 -6.51
N TRP A 44 2.70 -4.06 -5.24
CA TRP A 44 1.62 -4.36 -4.31
C TRP A 44 0.75 -3.13 -4.01
N MET A 45 1.34 -1.94 -3.88
CA MET A 45 0.58 -0.68 -3.77
C MET A 45 -0.29 -0.42 -5.01
N ALA A 46 0.19 -0.74 -6.21
CA ALA A 46 -0.62 -0.63 -7.42
C ALA A 46 -1.85 -1.54 -7.38
N ASP A 47 -1.69 -2.76 -6.85
CA ASP A 47 -2.77 -3.71 -6.69
C ASP A 47 -3.70 -3.32 -5.52
N LEU A 48 -3.17 -2.74 -4.44
CA LEU A 48 -3.98 -2.15 -3.37
C LEU A 48 -4.94 -1.08 -3.90
N LEU A 49 -4.56 -0.34 -4.93
CA LEU A 49 -5.44 0.62 -5.59
C LEU A 49 -6.44 -0.03 -6.56
N THR A 50 -6.03 -1.04 -7.32
CA THR A 50 -6.76 -1.46 -8.54
C THR A 50 -7.06 -2.95 -8.69
N HIS A 51 -6.72 -3.79 -7.72
CA HIS A 51 -7.03 -5.22 -7.79
C HIS A 51 -8.57 -5.42 -7.84
N PRO A 52 -9.09 -6.24 -8.76
CA PRO A 52 -10.52 -6.34 -9.05
C PRO A 52 -11.38 -6.87 -7.90
N HIS A 53 -10.78 -7.50 -6.88
CA HIS A 53 -11.51 -8.15 -5.78
C HIS A 53 -11.23 -7.55 -4.40
N TRP A 54 -10.14 -6.81 -4.24
CA TRP A 54 -9.71 -6.30 -2.93
C TRP A 54 -9.03 -4.93 -2.99
N GLY A 55 -8.83 -4.38 -4.19
CA GLY A 55 -8.28 -3.05 -4.34
C GLY A 55 -9.33 -1.98 -4.02
N LEU A 56 -8.88 -0.79 -3.64
CA LEU A 56 -9.75 0.32 -3.24
C LEU A 56 -10.79 0.67 -4.30
N ALA A 57 -10.43 0.66 -5.58
CA ALA A 57 -11.38 0.93 -6.68
C ALA A 57 -12.49 -0.12 -6.84
N SER A 58 -12.33 -1.32 -6.25
CA SER A 58 -13.38 -2.37 -6.22
C SER A 58 -14.22 -2.33 -4.95
N VAL A 59 -13.74 -1.64 -3.90
CA VAL A 59 -14.39 -1.54 -2.59
C VAL A 59 -15.17 -0.24 -2.46
N VAL A 60 -14.63 0.85 -2.99
CA VAL A 60 -15.20 2.20 -2.90
C VAL A 60 -15.63 2.65 -4.29
N ASP A 61 -16.93 2.79 -4.48
CA ASP A 61 -17.54 3.12 -5.77
C ASP A 61 -17.03 4.46 -6.32
N GLY A 62 -16.91 4.56 -7.64
CA GLY A 62 -16.62 5.82 -8.32
C GLY A 62 -15.15 6.25 -8.34
N LEU A 63 -14.25 5.62 -7.56
CA LEU A 63 -12.85 6.06 -7.43
C LEU A 63 -11.85 5.41 -8.38
N GLY A 64 -12.33 4.64 -9.36
CA GLY A 64 -11.46 4.06 -10.40
C GLY A 64 -10.64 5.11 -11.16
N HIS A 65 -11.21 6.29 -11.38
CA HIS A 65 -10.52 7.40 -12.07
C HIS A 65 -9.40 8.02 -11.23
N THR A 66 -9.49 7.98 -9.89
CA THR A 66 -8.45 8.44 -8.95
C THR A 66 -7.38 7.37 -8.73
N CYS A 67 -7.80 6.10 -8.56
CA CYS A 67 -6.90 5.00 -8.26
C CYS A 67 -6.06 4.55 -9.47
N ALA A 68 -6.65 4.51 -10.67
CA ALA A 68 -6.00 3.93 -11.84
C ALA A 68 -4.73 4.70 -12.31
N PRO A 69 -4.71 6.04 -12.36
CA PRO A 69 -3.49 6.80 -12.68
C PRO A 69 -2.35 6.50 -11.71
N VAL A 70 -2.61 6.58 -10.41
CA VAL A 70 -1.58 6.35 -9.39
C VAL A 70 -1.12 4.90 -9.38
N ALA A 71 -2.00 3.92 -9.59
CA ALA A 71 -1.59 2.53 -9.77
C ALA A 71 -0.66 2.33 -10.98
N ARG A 72 -0.87 3.05 -12.09
CA ARG A 72 0.07 3.02 -13.23
C ARG A 72 1.42 3.60 -12.84
N LEU A 73 1.45 4.69 -12.08
CA LEU A 73 2.70 5.29 -11.59
C LEU A 73 3.44 4.34 -10.65
N CYS A 74 2.76 3.69 -9.70
CA CYS A 74 3.36 2.64 -8.87
C CYS A 74 4.00 1.53 -9.72
N ARG A 75 3.31 1.03 -10.76
CA ARG A 75 3.88 0.02 -11.68
C ARG A 75 5.07 0.54 -12.47
N LEU A 76 5.06 1.82 -12.88
CA LEU A 76 6.21 2.45 -13.53
C LEU A 76 7.38 2.55 -12.56
N THR A 77 7.18 3.05 -11.34
CA THR A 77 8.20 3.13 -10.28
C THR A 77 8.78 1.75 -9.95
N ALA A 78 7.96 0.70 -9.92
CA ALA A 78 8.42 -0.67 -9.67
C ALA A 78 9.40 -1.21 -10.73
N ASN A 79 9.22 -0.81 -11.99
CA ASN A 79 9.97 -1.30 -13.15
C ASN A 79 10.98 -0.29 -13.69
N ALA A 80 11.05 0.89 -13.06
CA ALA A 80 11.86 2.01 -13.44
C ALA A 80 13.36 1.70 -13.26
N ILE A 81 14.07 1.44 -14.36
CA ILE A 81 15.54 1.45 -14.34
C ILE A 81 16.08 2.89 -14.40
N HIS A 82 15.37 3.81 -15.08
CA HIS A 82 15.45 5.27 -14.99
C HIS A 82 14.43 5.92 -15.94
N PRO A 83 13.22 6.30 -15.49
CA PRO A 83 12.28 7.02 -16.32
C PRO A 83 12.59 8.50 -16.17
N LEU A 84 13.13 9.08 -17.25
CA LEU A 84 12.99 10.52 -17.45
C LEU A 84 11.52 10.88 -17.15
N ASN A 85 11.31 11.99 -16.44
CA ASN A 85 10.00 12.57 -16.13
C ASN A 85 9.05 11.80 -15.18
N LEU A 86 9.48 10.74 -14.47
CA LEU A 86 8.65 10.08 -13.43
C LEU A 86 8.14 11.06 -12.36
N ARG A 87 9.01 11.99 -11.92
CA ARG A 87 8.66 13.02 -10.94
C ARG A 87 7.54 13.95 -11.42
N GLU A 88 7.57 14.33 -12.70
CA GLU A 88 6.55 15.19 -13.30
C GLU A 88 5.20 14.46 -13.39
N LEU A 89 5.23 13.16 -13.70
CA LEU A 89 4.04 12.32 -13.72
C LEU A 89 3.41 12.20 -12.32
N TRP A 90 4.21 11.99 -11.27
CA TRP A 90 3.72 12.02 -9.88
C TRP A 90 3.11 13.37 -9.50
N ALA A 91 3.81 14.47 -9.82
CA ALA A 91 3.33 15.82 -9.52
C ALA A 91 2.00 16.16 -10.23
N ALA A 92 1.78 15.62 -11.43
CA ALA A 92 0.56 15.87 -12.20
C ALA A 92 -0.72 15.31 -11.54
N GLU A 93 -0.60 14.27 -10.71
CA GLU A 93 -1.74 13.65 -10.03
C GLU A 93 -2.11 14.36 -8.69
N LEU A 94 -1.27 15.28 -8.20
CA LEU A 94 -1.46 15.91 -6.88
C LEU A 94 -2.72 16.80 -6.81
N LEU A 95 -2.86 17.73 -7.75
CA LEU A 95 -3.99 18.66 -7.80
C LEU A 95 -5.34 17.94 -7.99
N PRO A 96 -5.55 17.08 -9.00
CA PRO A 96 -6.84 16.42 -9.19
C PRO A 96 -7.24 15.54 -7.99
N THR A 97 -6.27 14.89 -7.34
CA THR A 97 -6.54 14.10 -6.13
C THR A 97 -6.91 15.00 -4.94
N THR A 98 -6.27 16.16 -4.80
CA THR A 98 -6.60 17.14 -3.76
C THR A 98 -8.01 17.70 -3.94
N GLU A 99 -8.38 18.04 -5.18
CA GLU A 99 -9.73 18.50 -5.52
C GLU A 99 -10.78 17.43 -5.24
N THR A 100 -10.51 16.18 -5.60
CA THR A 100 -11.38 15.03 -5.30
C THR A 100 -11.58 14.87 -3.78
N ARG A 101 -10.49 14.94 -2.99
CA ARG A 101 -10.58 14.85 -1.52
C ARG A 101 -11.43 15.95 -0.92
N ALA A 102 -11.35 17.17 -1.45
CA ALA A 102 -12.08 18.33 -0.94
C ALA A 102 -13.61 18.21 -1.12
N LEU A 103 -14.10 17.31 -1.98
CA LEU A 103 -15.52 17.03 -2.18
C LEU A 103 -16.11 16.09 -1.11
N HIS A 104 -15.27 15.54 -0.22
CA HIS A 104 -15.64 14.47 0.69
C HIS A 104 -15.22 14.77 2.12
N SER A 105 -15.95 14.17 3.08
CA SER A 105 -15.65 14.25 4.51
C SER A 105 -15.16 12.89 5.01
N PRO A 106 -14.31 12.87 6.06
CA PRO A 106 -13.90 11.62 6.71
C PRO A 106 -15.08 10.80 7.24
N ASN A 107 -14.88 9.49 7.38
CA ASN A 107 -15.79 8.54 8.07
C ASN A 107 -17.20 8.40 7.47
N ASP A 108 -17.35 8.61 6.16
CA ASP A 108 -18.64 8.43 5.46
C ASP A 108 -18.61 7.19 4.55
N THR A 109 -18.09 7.34 3.34
CA THR A 109 -18.11 6.32 2.29
C THR A 109 -16.73 5.73 1.97
N GLY A 110 -15.69 6.08 2.75
CA GLY A 110 -14.31 5.71 2.47
C GLY A 110 -13.63 6.61 1.43
N HIS A 111 -14.36 7.51 0.75
CA HIS A 111 -13.80 8.33 -0.33
C HIS A 111 -12.70 9.28 0.14
N TRP A 112 -12.87 9.86 1.33
CA TRP A 112 -11.86 10.73 1.92
C TRP A 112 -10.58 9.94 2.21
N GLU A 113 -10.70 8.75 2.78
CA GLU A 113 -9.61 7.87 3.14
C GLU A 113 -8.88 7.31 1.90
N VAL A 114 -9.60 6.94 0.84
CA VAL A 114 -8.99 6.56 -0.44
C VAL A 114 -8.20 7.73 -1.02
N SER A 115 -8.77 8.94 -1.03
CA SER A 115 -8.05 10.11 -1.55
C SER A 115 -6.83 10.45 -0.71
N THR A 116 -6.90 10.27 0.62
CA THR A 116 -5.73 10.37 1.51
C THR A 116 -4.68 9.33 1.15
N CYS A 117 -5.05 8.05 1.00
CA CYS A 117 -4.15 6.99 0.55
C CYS A 117 -3.44 7.34 -0.76
N VAL A 118 -4.19 7.85 -1.75
CA VAL A 118 -3.63 8.26 -3.04
C VAL A 118 -2.67 9.44 -2.90
N LEU A 119 -2.96 10.41 -2.03
CA LEU A 119 -2.07 11.55 -1.75
C LEU A 119 -0.79 11.13 -1.01
N GLU A 120 -0.88 10.20 -0.07
CA GLU A 120 0.31 9.62 0.59
C GLU A 120 1.18 8.89 -0.44
N LEU A 121 0.59 8.12 -1.36
CA LEU A 121 1.34 7.48 -2.46
C LEU A 121 1.98 8.47 -3.42
N ILE A 122 1.31 9.57 -3.73
CA ILE A 122 1.88 10.64 -4.55
C ILE A 122 3.09 11.26 -3.84
N THR A 123 2.97 11.48 -2.53
CA THR A 123 4.06 12.00 -1.69
C THR A 123 5.24 11.03 -1.65
N ASP A 124 4.98 9.75 -1.34
CA ASP A 124 5.98 8.67 -1.41
C ASP A 124 6.63 8.62 -2.81
N GLY A 125 5.85 8.79 -3.88
CA GLY A 125 6.35 8.77 -5.25
C GLY A 125 7.31 9.94 -5.56
N LEU A 126 7.00 11.13 -5.05
CA LEU A 126 7.86 12.31 -5.17
C LEU A 126 9.13 12.17 -4.33
N ASP A 127 9.00 11.72 -3.08
CA ASP A 127 10.12 11.48 -2.17
C ASP A 127 11.07 10.42 -2.73
N HIS A 128 10.52 9.35 -3.32
CA HIS A 128 11.31 8.35 -4.04
C HIS A 128 12.09 8.93 -5.22
N CYS A 129 11.48 9.84 -6.00
CA CYS A 129 12.16 10.52 -7.09
C CYS A 129 13.31 11.42 -6.61
N ASP A 130 13.19 11.96 -5.39
CA ASP A 130 14.21 12.78 -4.74
C ASP A 130 15.26 11.91 -3.98
N GLY A 131 15.16 10.57 -4.10
CA GLY A 131 16.12 9.61 -3.53
C GLY A 131 15.92 9.32 -2.05
N LEU A 132 14.76 9.68 -1.49
CA LEU A 132 14.41 9.41 -0.10
C LEU A 132 13.86 7.98 0.06
N ASP A 133 14.00 7.44 1.27
CA ASP A 133 13.40 6.16 1.63
C ASP A 133 11.89 6.35 1.89
N VAL A 134 11.11 5.38 1.46
CA VAL A 134 9.64 5.42 1.49
C VAL A 134 9.11 4.24 2.28
N SER A 135 8.29 4.51 3.28
CA SER A 135 7.76 3.48 4.18
C SER A 135 6.46 2.88 3.64
N GLY A 136 5.59 3.71 3.04
CA GLY A 136 4.25 3.35 2.62
C GLY A 136 3.29 2.95 3.75
N VAL A 137 3.65 3.16 5.03
CA VAL A 137 2.81 2.81 6.17
C VAL A 137 1.56 3.69 6.21
N GLU A 138 1.71 4.98 5.91
CA GLU A 138 0.64 5.97 5.85
C GLU A 138 -0.37 5.60 4.76
N THR A 139 0.14 5.23 3.57
CA THR A 139 -0.63 4.66 2.46
C THR A 139 -1.47 3.45 2.89
N VAL A 140 -0.84 2.46 3.53
CA VAL A 140 -1.54 1.23 3.95
C VAL A 140 -2.58 1.52 5.02
N THR A 141 -2.24 2.37 5.98
CA THR A 141 -3.14 2.79 7.06
C THR A 141 -4.38 3.47 6.48
N ALA A 142 -4.21 4.42 5.56
CA ALA A 142 -5.30 5.11 4.90
C ALA A 142 -6.15 4.15 4.05
N ALA A 143 -5.53 3.24 3.29
CA ALA A 143 -6.23 2.24 2.50
C ALA A 143 -7.10 1.30 3.36
N PHE A 144 -6.55 0.77 4.44
CA PHE A 144 -7.29 -0.12 5.32
C PHE A 144 -8.39 0.63 6.07
N THR A 145 -8.16 1.90 6.43
CA THR A 145 -9.22 2.74 7.02
C THR A 145 -10.34 2.94 6.01
N ALA A 146 -10.04 3.20 4.73
CA ALA A 146 -11.06 3.30 3.68
C ALA A 146 -11.91 2.02 3.57
N ILE A 147 -11.28 0.85 3.63
CA ILE A 147 -11.97 -0.45 3.59
C ILE A 147 -12.89 -0.64 4.81
N ILE A 148 -12.43 -0.28 6.02
CA ILE A 148 -13.25 -0.33 7.24
C ILE A 148 -14.43 0.65 7.14
N THR A 149 -14.21 1.86 6.62
CA THR A 149 -15.28 2.86 6.48
C THR A 149 -16.32 2.42 5.45
N ALA A 150 -15.90 1.76 4.37
CA ALA A 150 -16.80 1.42 3.26
C ALA A 150 -17.60 0.12 3.47
N LEU A 151 -17.13 -0.79 4.33
CA LEU A 151 -17.69 -2.14 4.48
C LEU A 151 -18.06 -2.45 5.94
N ASP A 152 -18.91 -3.46 6.14
CA ASP A 152 -19.05 -4.04 7.48
C ASP A 152 -17.76 -4.73 7.94
N ALA A 153 -17.60 -4.92 9.26
CA ALA A 153 -16.37 -5.42 9.85
C ALA A 153 -15.94 -6.81 9.33
N ALA A 154 -16.87 -7.69 8.96
CA ALA A 154 -16.53 -9.03 8.48
C ALA A 154 -16.05 -8.97 7.02
N ALA A 155 -16.72 -8.18 6.19
CA ALA A 155 -16.30 -7.91 4.81
C ALA A 155 -14.95 -7.18 4.78
N ALA A 156 -14.79 -6.12 5.56
CA ALA A 156 -13.54 -5.37 5.68
C ALA A 156 -12.36 -6.28 6.07
N ARG A 157 -12.55 -7.14 7.08
CA ARG A 157 -11.53 -8.12 7.48
C ARG A 157 -11.15 -9.04 6.33
N THR A 158 -12.15 -9.61 5.65
CA THR A 158 -11.92 -10.52 4.52
C THR A 158 -11.07 -9.85 3.43
N ILE A 159 -11.38 -8.61 3.08
CA ILE A 159 -10.65 -7.84 2.06
C ILE A 159 -9.22 -7.52 2.50
N ILE A 160 -9.03 -7.02 3.73
CA ILE A 160 -7.71 -6.69 4.27
C ILE A 160 -6.84 -7.94 4.39
N THR A 161 -7.39 -9.07 4.85
CA THR A 161 -6.71 -10.35 4.87
C THR A 161 -6.30 -10.77 3.46
N ALA A 162 -7.20 -10.69 2.47
CA ALA A 162 -6.86 -11.06 1.09
C ALA A 162 -5.71 -10.22 0.52
N ALA A 163 -5.74 -8.90 0.71
CA ALA A 163 -4.67 -8.00 0.28
C ALA A 163 -3.33 -8.32 0.98
N THR A 164 -3.37 -8.63 2.28
CA THR A 164 -2.18 -8.96 3.08
C THR A 164 -1.62 -10.34 2.72
N THR A 165 -2.47 -11.33 2.47
CA THR A 165 -2.07 -12.67 2.01
C THR A 165 -1.43 -12.58 0.63
N HIS A 166 -1.94 -11.72 -0.27
CA HIS A 166 -1.31 -11.49 -1.57
C HIS A 166 0.12 -10.96 -1.41
N TRP A 167 0.36 -10.02 -0.48
CA TRP A 167 1.71 -9.57 -0.14
C TRP A 167 2.58 -10.71 0.39
N ALA A 168 2.09 -11.46 1.38
CA ALA A 168 2.83 -12.58 2.00
C ALA A 168 3.32 -13.61 0.97
N ASN A 169 2.48 -13.90 -0.02
CA ASN A 169 2.79 -14.85 -1.10
C ASN A 169 3.70 -14.25 -2.20
N SER A 170 3.80 -12.93 -2.29
CA SER A 170 4.60 -12.22 -3.28
C SER A 170 6.00 -11.85 -2.78
N ALA A 171 6.20 -11.81 -1.46
CA ALA A 171 7.51 -11.61 -0.86
C ALA A 171 8.41 -12.81 -1.20
N PRO A 172 9.67 -12.59 -1.65
CA PRO A 172 10.57 -13.70 -1.90
C PRO A 172 10.90 -14.35 -0.56
N ALA A 173 10.91 -15.68 -0.51
CA ALA A 173 11.51 -16.40 0.61
C ALA A 173 12.90 -15.79 0.86
N GLU A 174 13.19 -15.39 2.10
CA GLU A 174 14.50 -14.85 2.47
C GLU A 174 15.58 -15.74 1.87
N ILE A 175 16.44 -15.20 1.01
CA ILE A 175 17.63 -15.93 0.57
C ILE A 175 18.40 -16.22 1.86
N PRO A 176 18.59 -17.49 2.25
CA PRO A 176 19.37 -17.80 3.44
C PRO A 176 20.72 -17.11 3.28
N LYS A 177 21.19 -16.40 4.31
CA LYS A 177 22.56 -15.89 4.38
C LYS A 177 23.54 -17.07 4.39
N ALA A 178 23.68 -17.77 3.28
CA ALA A 178 24.77 -18.68 3.04
C ALA A 178 26.00 -17.79 2.91
N LEU A 179 26.88 -17.91 3.91
CA LEU A 179 28.21 -17.33 3.93
C LEU A 179 28.88 -17.61 2.57
N VAL A 180 28.94 -16.60 1.70
CA VAL A 180 29.83 -16.63 0.55
C VAL A 180 31.25 -16.48 1.11
N ARG A 181 31.85 -17.61 1.53
CA ARG A 181 33.30 -17.70 1.64
C ARG A 181 33.82 -17.62 0.21
N LEU A 182 34.20 -16.42 -0.21
CA LEU A 182 35.05 -16.23 -1.37
C LEU A 182 36.36 -16.98 -1.09
N GLY A 183 36.47 -18.18 -1.66
CA GLY A 183 37.72 -18.90 -1.72
C GLY A 183 38.70 -18.09 -2.55
N VAL A 184 39.76 -17.61 -1.92
CA VAL A 184 40.93 -17.08 -2.61
C VAL A 184 41.61 -18.26 -3.26
N ALA A 185 41.52 -18.35 -4.59
CA ALA A 185 42.39 -19.25 -5.36
C ALA A 185 43.73 -18.53 -5.59
N SER A 186 44.78 -19.29 -5.29
CA SER A 186 46.20 -18.94 -5.21
C SER A 186 46.83 -18.54 -6.54
#